data_AF-A0A4U1CXI4-F1
#
_entry.id   AF-A0A4U1CXI4-F1
#
_cell.length_a   1.000
_cell.length_b   1.000
_cell.length_c   1.000
_cell.angle_alpha   90.00
_cell.angle_beta   90.00
_cell.angle_gamma   90.00
#
_symmetry.space_group_name_H-M   'P 1'
#
loop_
_entity.id
_entity.type
_entity.pdbx_description
1 polymer ?
#
loop_
_entity_poly.entity_id
_entity_poly.type
_entity_poly.pdbx_seq_one_letter_code
_entity_poly.pdbx_strand_id
1 'polypeptide(L)'
;MLKIKEEDLQKSDDVLKIQFDNKWYYDIKSVATFLKEDLSGVESIKLPLKGEYKEVATLEEIEKGRKEEPLSEFNQALLKMKKFKK
;
A
#
# COMPACT_ATOMS: atom_id res chain seq x y z
N MET A 1 -6.35 8.91 -8.41
CA MET A 1 -5.86 8.05 -7.31
C MET A 1 -7.05 7.26 -6.78
N LEU A 2 -7.04 5.94 -6.93
CA LEU A 2 -8.08 5.07 -6.36
C LEU A 2 -7.95 5.13 -4.83
N LYS A 3 -8.91 5.80 -4.18
CA LYS A 3 -9.06 5.71 -2.73
C LYS A 3 -9.39 4.26 -2.41
N ILE A 4 -8.47 3.57 -1.76
CA ILE A 4 -8.80 2.33 -1.09
C ILE A 4 -9.87 2.68 -0.06
N LYS A 5 -11.05 2.08 -0.15
CA LYS A 5 -12.02 2.16 0.93
C LYS A 5 -11.70 1.03 1.89
N GLU A 6 -11.47 1.38 3.14
CA GLU A 6 -11.34 0.45 4.27
C GLU A 6 -12.39 -0.66 4.25
N GLU A 7 -13.62 -0.30 3.86
CA GLU A 7 -14.76 -1.19 3.75
C GLU A 7 -14.56 -2.33 2.74
N ASP A 8 -13.84 -2.11 1.64
CA ASP A 8 -13.57 -3.13 0.62
C ASP A 8 -12.56 -4.17 1.11
N LEU A 9 -11.50 -3.73 1.79
CA LEU A 9 -10.56 -4.66 2.45
C LEU A 9 -11.18 -5.40 3.62
N GLN A 10 -12.06 -4.73 4.36
CA GLN A 10 -12.71 -5.34 5.51
C GLN A 10 -13.79 -6.36 5.10
N LYS A 11 -14.44 -6.17 3.95
CA LYS A 11 -15.43 -7.12 3.39
C LYS A 11 -14.83 -8.26 2.58
N SER A 12 -13.58 -8.13 2.13
CA SER A 12 -12.91 -9.20 1.40
C SER A 12 -12.46 -10.34 2.31
N ASP A 13 -13.05 -11.52 2.13
CA ASP A 13 -12.62 -12.78 2.76
C ASP A 13 -11.22 -13.24 2.30
N ASP A 14 -10.78 -12.76 1.14
CA ASP A 14 -9.47 -13.09 0.55
C ASP A 14 -8.30 -12.40 1.28
N VAL A 15 -8.58 -11.34 2.04
CA VAL A 15 -7.58 -10.57 2.76
C VAL A 15 -7.44 -11.05 4.20
N LEU A 16 -6.28 -11.63 4.50
CA LEU A 16 -5.94 -11.98 5.87
C LEU A 16 -5.74 -10.70 6.70
N LYS A 17 -6.45 -10.60 7.82
CA LYS A 17 -6.37 -9.47 8.75
C LYS A 17 -6.27 -9.96 10.19
N ILE A 18 -5.56 -9.19 11.01
CA ILE A 18 -5.43 -9.42 12.45
C ILE A 18 -5.63 -8.10 13.19
N GLN A 19 -6.28 -8.17 14.35
CA GLN A 19 -6.35 -7.03 15.25
C GLN A 19 -5.22 -7.16 16.27
N PHE A 20 -4.36 -6.15 16.33
CA PHE A 20 -3.24 -6.08 17.28
C PHE A 20 -3.16 -4.66 17.83
N ASP A 21 -3.04 -4.52 19.15
CA ASP A 21 -2.94 -3.21 19.81
C ASP A 21 -4.05 -2.21 19.40
N ASN A 22 -5.30 -2.67 19.33
CA ASN A 22 -6.47 -1.90 18.84
C ASN A 22 -6.38 -1.42 17.38
N LYS A 23 -5.38 -1.84 16.61
CA LYS A 23 -5.25 -1.52 15.19
C LYS A 23 -5.49 -2.77 14.33
N TRP A 24 -6.01 -2.55 13.13
CA TRP A 24 -6.17 -3.60 12.12
C TRP A 24 -4.94 -3.66 11.23
N TYR A 25 -4.36 -4.85 11.15
CA TYR A 25 -3.23 -5.16 10.29
C TYR A 25 -3.69 -6.11 9.20
N TYR A 26 -3.23 -5.87 7.98
CA TYR A 26 -3.59 -6.61 6.79
C TYR A 26 -2.34 -7.22 6.18
N ASP A 27 -2.43 -8.48 5.76
CA ASP A 27 -1.34 -9.18 5.09
C ASP A 27 -1.03 -8.54 3.73
N ILE A 28 0.21 -8.11 3.54
CA ILE A 28 0.61 -7.38 2.33
C ILE A 28 0.42 -8.23 1.08
N LYS A 29 0.69 -9.54 1.14
CA LYS A 29 0.57 -10.41 -0.04
C LYS A 29 -0.88 -10.54 -0.48
N SER A 30 -1.78 -10.74 0.47
CA SER A 30 -3.22 -10.74 0.22
C SER A 30 -3.68 -9.39 -0.33
N VAL A 31 -3.24 -8.28 0.26
CA VAL A 31 -3.63 -6.94 -0.19
C VAL A 31 -3.09 -6.61 -1.59
N ALA A 32 -1.83 -6.95 -1.87
CA ALA A 32 -1.21 -6.79 -3.17
C ALA A 32 -1.94 -7.62 -4.24
N THR A 33 -2.31 -8.85 -3.90
CA THR A 33 -3.11 -9.72 -4.77
C THR A 33 -4.51 -9.14 -5.02
N PHE A 34 -5.17 -8.65 -3.98
CA PHE A 34 -6.51 -8.05 -4.07
C PHE A 34 -6.52 -6.78 -4.93
N LEU A 35 -5.53 -5.90 -4.72
CA LEU A 35 -5.40 -4.64 -5.45
C LEU A 35 -4.74 -4.81 -6.82
N LYS A 36 -4.13 -5.97 -7.09
CA LYS A 36 -3.29 -6.25 -8.27
C LYS A 36 -2.20 -5.20 -8.47
N GLU A 37 -1.63 -4.72 -7.36
CA GLU A 37 -0.60 -3.69 -7.34
C GLU A 37 0.58 -4.17 -6.49
N ASP A 38 1.78 -3.71 -6.86
CA ASP A 38 2.98 -4.00 -6.10
C ASP A 38 3.01 -3.11 -4.84
N LEU A 39 3.10 -3.74 -3.67
CA LEU A 39 3.15 -3.08 -2.36
C LEU A 39 4.49 -3.36 -1.65
N SER A 40 5.53 -3.70 -2.40
CA SER A 40 6.84 -4.06 -1.84
C SER A 40 7.54 -2.89 -1.14
N GLY A 41 7.09 -1.65 -1.40
CA GLY A 41 7.57 -0.43 -0.74
C GLY A 41 6.79 -0.02 0.52
N VAL A 42 5.79 -0.80 0.94
CA VAL A 42 5.00 -0.51 2.14
C VAL A 42 5.76 -0.94 3.39
N GLU A 43 5.89 -0.04 4.37
CA GLU A 43 6.45 -0.38 5.67
C GLU A 43 5.54 -1.39 6.39
N SER A 44 6.15 -2.45 6.91
CA SER A 44 5.42 -3.60 7.42
C SER A 44 6.11 -4.28 8.58
N ILE A 45 5.29 -4.94 9.38
CA ILE A 45 5.72 -5.67 10.56
C ILE A 45 5.41 -7.15 10.40
N LYS A 46 6.17 -8.01 11.09
CA LYS A 46 5.92 -9.44 11.10
C LYS A 46 5.02 -9.80 12.27
N LEU A 47 3.77 -10.14 11.99
CA LEU A 47 2.84 -10.63 13.01
C LEU A 47 2.48 -12.11 12.75
N PRO A 48 2.28 -12.90 13.81
CA PRO A 48 1.81 -14.27 13.67
C PRO A 48 0.35 -14.28 13.21
N LEU A 49 0.10 -14.79 12.01
CA LEU A 49 -1.23 -15.06 11.47
C LEU A 49 -1.39 -16.54 11.16
N LYS A 50 -2.43 -17.16 11.72
CA LYS A 50 -2.75 -18.59 11.51
C LYS A 50 -1.56 -19.54 11.77
N GLY A 51 -0.69 -19.19 12.72
CA GLY A 51 0.48 -20.01 13.08
C GLY A 51 1.75 -19.73 12.27
N GLU A 52 1.72 -18.82 11.30
CA GLU A 52 2.88 -18.41 10.51
C GLU A 52 3.17 -16.91 10.69
N TYR A 53 4.44 -16.52 10.71
CA TYR A 53 4.81 -15.10 10.70
C TYR A 53 4.63 -14.53 9.30
N LYS A 54 3.72 -13.58 9.16
CA LYS A 54 3.42 -12.91 7.90
C LYS A 54 3.69 -11.42 7.99
N GLU A 55 4.02 -10.84 6.85
CA GLU A 55 4.27 -9.41 6.69
C GLU A 55 2.92 -8.70 6.58
N VAL A 56 2.64 -7.87 7.57
CA VAL A 56 1.37 -7.16 7.68
C VAL A 56 1.61 -5.66 7.82
N ALA A 57 0.69 -4.88 7.27
CA ALA A 57 0.73 -3.42 7.31
C ALA A 57 -0.64 -2.88 7.73
N THR A 58 -0.63 -1.68 8.29
CA THR A 58 -1.89 -0.94 8.52
C THR A 58 -2.32 -0.25 7.23
N LEU A 59 -3.59 0.16 7.16
CA LEU A 59 -4.08 0.91 6.00
C LEU A 59 -3.32 2.22 5.78
N GLU A 60 -2.96 2.91 6.87
CA GLU A 60 -2.17 4.14 6.80
C GLU A 60 -0.83 3.90 6.10
N GLU A 61 -0.17 2.79 6.40
CA GLU A 61 1.10 2.38 5.77
C GLU A 61 0.91 2.02 4.29
N ILE A 62 -0.16 1.26 3.97
CA ILE A 62 -0.49 0.89 2.60
C ILE A 62 -0.79 2.14 1.74
N GLU A 63 -1.50 3.12 2.31
CA GLU A 63 -1.78 4.39 1.64
C GLU A 63 -0.53 5.26 1.48
N LYS A 64 0.40 5.24 2.44
CA LYS A 64 1.69 5.92 2.34
C LYS A 64 2.59 5.28 1.29
N GLY A 65 2.77 3.96 1.31
CA GLY A 65 3.59 3.25 0.33
C GLY A 65 3.05 3.38 -1.10
N ARG A 66 1.74 3.60 -1.27
CA ARG A 66 1.14 3.98 -2.56
C ARG A 66 1.41 5.41 -3.00
N LYS A 67 1.68 6.32 -2.07
CA LYS A 67 1.88 7.75 -2.35
C LYS A 67 3.33 8.09 -2.68
N GLU A 68 4.29 7.22 -2.37
CA GLU A 68 5.70 7.51 -2.58
C GLU A 68 6.26 6.88 -3.85
N GLU A 69 5.87 7.46 -4.99
CA GLU A 69 6.91 7.98 -5.88
C GLU A 69 6.78 9.51 -5.82
N PRO A 70 7.57 10.22 -4.98
CA PRO A 70 7.79 11.63 -5.26
C PRO A 70 8.35 11.64 -6.69
N LEU A 71 7.59 12.21 -7.64
CA LEU A 71 8.02 12.34 -9.03
C LEU A 71 9.50 12.70 -9.01
N SER A 72 10.35 11.75 -9.43
CA SER A 72 11.80 11.97 -9.50
C SER A 72 12.01 13.33 -10.16
N GLU A 73 12.87 14.17 -9.58
CA GLU A 73 13.11 15.55 -10.04
C GLU A 73 13.35 15.61 -11.57
N PHE A 74 13.82 14.51 -12.14
CA PHE A 74 13.92 14.23 -13.57
C PHE A 74 12.63 14.46 -14.38
N ASN A 75 11.48 13.96 -13.91
CA ASN A 75 10.20 14.13 -14.60
C ASN A 75 9.69 15.58 -14.51
N GLN A 76 9.98 16.28 -13.41
CA GLN A 76 9.66 17.71 -13.29
C GLN A 76 10.48 18.57 -14.27
N ALA A 77 11.76 18.21 -14.47
CA ALA A 77 12.63 18.91 -15.42
C ALA A 77 12.15 18.73 -16.88
N LEU A 78 11.73 17.52 -17.27
CA LEU A 78 11.19 17.25 -18.62
C LEU A 78 9.88 18.00 -18.89
N LEU A 79 8.97 18.06 -17.90
CA LEU A 79 7.72 18.83 -17.99
C LEU A 79 7.97 20.33 -18.12
N LYS A 80 8.96 20.88 -17.41
CA LYS A 80 9.38 22.28 -17.56
C LYS A 80 9.91 22.51 -18.98
N MET A 81 10.79 21.65 -19.49
CA MET A 81 11.41 21.82 -20.80
C MET A 81 10.41 21.76 -21.97
N LYS A 82 9.34 20.97 -21.84
CA LYS A 82 8.25 20.90 -22.84
C LYS A 82 7.41 22.19 -22.92
N LYS A 83 7.33 22.96 -21.83
CA LYS A 83 6.63 24.26 -21.80
C LYS A 83 7.46 25.42 -22.37
N PHE A 84 8.78 25.24 -22.51
CA PHE A 84 9.70 26.27 -23.02
C PHE A 84 9.90 26.21 -24.54
N LYS A 85 9.44 25.15 -25.23
CA LYS A 85 9.31 25.14 -26.70
C LYS A 85 7.96 25.77 -27.09
N LYS A 86 7.88 27.09 -27.08
CA LYS A 86 6.88 27.85 -27.84
C LYS A 86 7.52 29.09 -28.43
#